data_AF-A0A8H3H0J4-F1
#
_entry.id   AF-A0A8H3H0J4-F1
#
_cell.length_a   1.000
_cell.length_b   1.000
_cell.length_c   1.000
_cell.angle_alpha   90.00
_cell.angle_beta   90.00
_cell.angle_gamma   90.00
#
_symmetry.space_group_name_H-M   'P 1'
#
loop_
_entity.id
_entity.type
_entity.pdbx_description
1 polymer ?
#
loop_
_entity_poly.entity_id
_entity_poly.type
_entity_poly.pdbx_seq_one_letter_code
_entity_poly.pdbx_strand_id
1 'polypeptide(L)' 'QVAIAWSLSKDVISAPIVGTTNLSNLYDLLGAIDIELTEEEIKQLEEPYVAQAIQGYV' A
#
# COMPACT_ATOMS: atom_id res chain seq x y z
N GLN A 1 5.28 -5.50 3.70
CA GLN A 1 3.92 -5.71 4.26
C GLN A 1 3.11 -4.42 4.41
N VAL A 2 3.51 -3.46 5.28
CA VAL A 2 2.71 -2.26 5.63
C VAL A 2 2.19 -1.44 4.44
N ALA A 3 3.03 -1.21 3.42
CA ALA A 3 2.62 -0.44 2.24
C ALA A 3 1.47 -1.09 1.44
N ILE A 4 1.39 -2.43 1.42
CA ILE A 4 0.32 -3.17 0.73
C ILE A 4 -0.95 -3.15 1.56
N ALA A 5 -0.84 -3.36 2.88
CA ALA A 5 -1.97 -3.24 3.80
C ALA A 5 -2.60 -1.84 3.74
N TRP A 6 -1.79 -0.78 3.67
CA TRP A 6 -2.26 0.60 3.47
C TRP A 6 -2.89 0.83 2.09
N SER A 7 -2.41 0.13 1.05
CA SER A 7 -3.04 0.16 -0.27
C SER A 7 -4.42 -0.52 -0.22
N LEU A 8 -4.51 -1.69 0.40
CA LEU A 8 -5.75 -2.46 0.56
C LEU A 8 -6.77 -1.76 1.47
N SER A 9 -6.34 -0.95 2.42
CA SER A 9 -7.23 -0.18 3.28
C SER A 9 -7.90 1.00 2.55
N LYS A 10 -7.51 1.32 1.32
CA LYS A 10 -8.15 2.35 0.50
C LYS A 10 -9.25 1.73 -0.36
N ASP A 11 -10.46 2.22 -0.20
CA ASP A 11 -11.66 1.77 -0.94
C ASP A 11 -11.49 1.78 -2.47
N VAL A 12 -10.64 2.69 -2.98
CA VAL A 12 -10.34 2.84 -4.41
C VAL A 12 -9.49 1.68 -4.97
N ILE A 13 -8.86 0.87 -4.12
CA ILE A 13 -7.90 -0.18 -4.51
C ILE A 13 -8.48 -1.56 -4.18
N SER A 14 -9.13 -2.19 -5.15
CA SER A 14 -9.70 -3.55 -4.96
C SER A 14 -8.66 -4.68 -5.02
N ALA A 15 -7.58 -4.52 -5.78
CA ALA A 15 -6.54 -5.55 -5.90
C ALA A 15 -5.18 -4.91 -6.29
N PRO A 16 -4.20 -4.84 -5.36
CA PRO A 16 -2.87 -4.37 -5.68
C PRO A 16 -2.11 -5.42 -6.52
N ILE A 17 -1.54 -4.99 -7.65
CA ILE A 17 -0.70 -5.86 -8.49
C ILE A 17 0.73 -5.78 -7.97
N VAL A 18 1.16 -6.83 -7.26
CA VAL A 18 2.51 -6.92 -6.67
C VAL A 18 3.34 -8.00 -7.37
N GLY A 19 4.50 -7.61 -7.90
CA GLY A 19 5.48 -8.52 -8.47
C GLY A 19 6.61 -8.79 -7.48
N THR A 20 6.93 -10.07 -7.25
CA THR A 20 8.10 -10.45 -6.44
C THR A 20 9.00 -11.40 -7.23
N THR A 21 10.31 -11.27 -7.06
CA THR A 21 11.31 -12.15 -7.68
C THR A 21 11.71 -13.33 -6.77
N ASN A 22 11.23 -13.35 -5.52
CA ASN A 22 11.59 -14.33 -4.50
C ASN A 22 10.33 -14.87 -3.80
N LEU A 23 10.24 -16.19 -3.62
CA LEU A 23 9.10 -16.83 -2.94
C LEU A 23 8.94 -16.38 -1.48
N SER A 24 10.04 -16.14 -0.75
CA SER A 24 9.95 -15.64 0.64
C SER A 24 9.25 -14.28 0.70
N ASN A 25 9.49 -13.41 -0.30
CA ASN A 25 8.80 -12.13 -0.38
C ASN A 25 7.32 -12.32 -0.69
N LEU A 26 6.94 -13.31 -1.51
CA LEU A 26 5.53 -13.62 -1.77
C LEU A 26 4.78 -13.95 -0.47
N TYR A 27 5.35 -14.79 0.40
CA TYR A 27 4.74 -15.11 1.69
C TYR A 27 4.65 -13.90 2.63
N ASP A 28 5.69 -13.05 2.61
CA ASP A 28 5.66 -11.78 3.33
C ASP A 28 4.53 -10.87 2.81
N LEU A 29 4.36 -10.75 1.49
CA LEU A 29 3.30 -9.95 0.89
C LEU A 29 1.90 -10.50 1.20
N LEU A 30 1.73 -11.82 1.23
CA LEU A 30 0.47 -12.46 1.62
C LEU A 30 0.08 -12.11 3.05
N GLY A 31 1.05 -12.08 3.97
CA GLY A 31 0.80 -11.66 5.35
C GLY A 31 0.35 -10.21 5.50
N ALA A 32 0.46 -9.38 4.46
CA ALA A 32 -0.08 -8.03 4.48
C ALA A 32 -1.62 -7.98 4.34
N ILE A 33 -2.25 -9.07 3.88
CA ILE A 33 -3.72 -9.18 3.76
C ILE A 33 -4.36 -9.31 5.15
N ASP A 34 -3.68 -9.97 6.08
CA ASP A 34 -4.14 -10.17 7.46
C ASP A 34 -3.87 -8.95 8.37
N ILE A 35 -3.22 -7.90 7.84
CA ILE A 35 -2.92 -6.68 8.59
C ILE A 35 -4.05 -5.68 8.37
N GLU A 36 -4.94 -5.58 9.35
CA GLU A 36 -5.93 -4.50 9.45
C GLU A 36 -5.28 -3.28 10.11
N LEU A 37 -5.04 -2.23 9.31
CA LEU A 37 -4.57 -0.94 9.82
C LEU A 37 -5.74 -0.15 10.39
N THR A 38 -5.53 0.48 11.55
CA THR A 38 -6.51 1.38 12.14
C THR A 38 -6.53 2.73 11.41
N GLU A 39 -7.67 3.44 11.46
CA GLU A 39 -7.82 4.76 10.83
C GLU A 39 -6.75 5.78 11.30
N GLU A 40 -6.27 5.64 12.53
CA GLU A 40 -5.24 6.50 13.12
C GLU A 40 -3.86 6.28 12.49
N GLU A 41 -3.52 5.01 12.18
CA GLU A 41 -2.28 4.65 11.48
C GLU A 41 -2.31 5.05 10.00
N ILE A 42 -3.47 4.89 9.34
CA ILE A 42 -3.66 5.34 7.96
C ILE A 42 -3.46 6.86 7.88
N LYS A 43 -4.03 7.61 8.84
CA LYS A 43 -3.89 9.07 8.91
C LYS A 43 -2.45 9.50 9.17
N GLN A 44 -1.72 8.82 10.05
CA GLN A 44 -0.28 9.04 10.27
C GLN A 44 0.55 8.78 9.00
N LEU A 45 0.19 7.77 8.20
CA LEU A 45 0.86 7.46 6.93
C LEU A 45 0.47 8.45 5.81
N GLU A 46 -0.71 9.04 5.86
CA GLU A 46 -1.18 10.04 4.89
C GLU A 46 -0.69 11.46 5.19
N GLU A 47 -0.40 11.79 6.44
CA GLU A 47 0.11 13.10 6.86
C GLU A 47 1.40 13.54 6.11
N PRO A 48 2.39 12.66 5.85
CA PRO A 48 3.52 12.97 4.98
C PRO A 48 3.26 12.70 3.48
N TYR A 49 2.16 12.05 3.11
CA TYR A 49 1.88 11.66 1.73
C TYR A 49 1.29 12.82 0.92
N VAL A 50 2.16 13.72 0.47
CA VAL A 50 1.77 14.89 -0.34
C VAL A 50 1.57 14.49 -1.80
N ALA A 51 0.43 14.86 -2.38
CA ALA A 51 0.17 14.67 -3.80
C ALA A 51 1.24 15.41 -4.62
N GLN A 52 2.02 14.67 -5.42
CA GLN A 52 2.98 15.27 -6.35
C GLN A 52 2.26 15.81 -7.57
N ALA A 53 2.64 17.03 -7.98
CA ALA A 53 2.16 17.61 -9.23
C ALA A 53 2.62 16.76 -10.43
N ILE A 54 1.76 16.63 -11.44
CA ILE A 54 2.06 15.92 -12.69
C ILE A 54 3.29 16.58 -13.34
N GLN A 55 4.41 15.87 -13.36
CA GLN A 55 5.59 16.28 -14.14
C GLN A 55 5.56 15.55 -15.48
N GLY A 56 5.64 16.33 -16.57
CA GLY A 56 5.81 15.79 -17.93
C GLY A 56 4.56 15.68 -18.80
N TYR A 57 3.61 16.62 -18.68
CA TYR A 57 2.65 16.81 -19.77
C TYR A 57 3.38 17.42 -20.97
N VAL A 58 3.46 16.65 -22.06
CA VAL A 58 3.89 17.10 -23.40
C VAL A 58 2.76 16.87 -24.38
#